data_AF-A0A661XRW1-F1
#
_entry.id   AF-A0A661XRW1-F1
#
_cell.length_a   1.000
_cell.length_b   1.000
_cell.length_c   1.000
_cell.angle_alpha   90.00
_cell.angle_beta   90.00
_cell.angle_gamma   90.00
#
_symmetry.space_group_name_H-M   'P 1'
#
loop_
_entity.id
_entity.type
_entity.pdbx_description
1 polymer ?
#
loop_
_entity_poly.entity_id
_entity_poly.type
_entity_poly.pdbx_seq_one_letter_code
_entity_poly.pdbx_strand_id
1 'polypeptide(L)'
;MRIILKSLMFGLILLISAGVSAQEDKVWPMAEYMPCMPGCESRKDRNERRDCTKEKVSEHLIASLKYPAEAKKAGEEGVAVISFVVRKNGEVTDLVIDEDPGFGMGAAAMKAVKKLNKLWVPGEHLGEAASVQMKIPVHFVLPEVEEVQSAAPASDVYTVVDEMPVFKGCEDKSVAESRQCTFEKIMEYTDENLKYPEEAKTAKVEGTVRIKFVINEDGMLTSPMIVEGIGGGCDEEALRVLNSMPPWKAGIQDGKAVKVEMELPFRFKLRGE
;
A
#
# COMPACT_ATOMS: atom_id res chain seq x y z
N MET A 1 35.81 70.49 48.96
CA MET A 1 36.49 70.84 47.69
C MET A 1 37.24 69.61 47.19
N ARG A 2 36.93 69.13 45.97
CA ARG A 2 37.60 68.05 45.16
C ARG A 2 37.51 66.61 45.73
N ILE A 3 36.69 65.69 45.19
CA ILE A 3 36.84 64.90 43.94
C ILE A 3 38.21 64.23 43.84
N ILE A 4 38.26 62.89 43.85
CA ILE A 4 38.83 62.04 42.78
C ILE A 4 38.33 60.59 42.96
N LEU A 5 37.66 60.15 41.91
CA LEU A 5 37.19 58.83 41.56
C LEU A 5 38.41 58.00 41.07
N LYS A 6 38.65 56.79 41.58
CA LYS A 6 39.44 55.77 40.87
C LYS A 6 38.78 54.40 41.00
N SER A 7 38.02 54.12 39.96
CA SER A 7 37.55 52.81 39.53
C SER A 7 38.73 51.85 39.35
N LEU A 8 38.63 50.63 39.88
CA LEU A 8 39.33 49.48 39.33
C LEU A 8 38.49 48.22 39.55
N MET A 9 37.80 47.82 38.48
CA MET A 9 37.15 46.53 38.34
C MET A 9 38.19 45.42 38.41
N PHE A 10 37.96 44.40 39.25
CA PHE A 10 38.58 43.10 39.07
C PHE A 10 37.49 42.12 38.60
N GLY A 11 37.72 41.60 37.40
CA GLY A 11 36.75 40.86 36.59
C GLY A 11 36.34 39.52 37.19
N LEU A 12 35.02 39.33 37.26
CA LEU A 12 34.38 38.04 37.42
C LEU A 12 34.42 37.32 36.06
N ILE A 13 35.31 36.35 35.89
CA ILE A 13 35.30 35.46 34.73
C ILE A 13 34.11 34.52 34.92
N LEU A 14 32.96 34.89 34.33
CA LEU A 14 31.82 34.00 34.16
C LEU A 14 32.18 32.97 33.08
N LEU A 15 32.46 31.72 33.49
CA LEU A 15 32.40 30.57 32.60
C LEU A 15 30.93 30.37 32.20
N ILE A 16 30.49 31.06 31.15
CA ILE A 16 29.24 30.72 30.48
C ILE A 16 29.53 29.42 29.74
N SER A 17 29.20 28.29 30.37
CA SER A 17 28.92 27.07 29.60
C SER A 17 27.80 27.45 28.64
N ALA A 18 28.16 27.70 27.38
CA ALA A 18 27.19 27.77 26.30
C ALA A 18 26.50 26.40 26.26
N GLY A 19 25.39 26.29 27.00
CA GLY A 19 24.42 25.26 26.73
C GLY A 19 23.98 25.49 25.30
N VAL A 20 24.52 24.68 24.38
CA VAL A 20 23.95 24.51 23.06
C VAL A 20 22.56 23.95 23.33
N SER A 21 21.59 24.85 23.42
CA SER A 21 20.18 24.52 23.36
C SER A 21 19.99 23.86 22.00
N ALA A 22 19.97 22.53 21.96
CA ALA A 22 19.56 21.78 20.79
C ALA A 22 18.13 22.24 20.48
N GLN A 23 17.99 23.12 19.50
CA GLN A 23 16.70 23.47 18.93
C GLN A 23 16.07 22.14 18.49
N GLU A 24 14.96 21.74 19.11
CA GLU A 24 14.27 20.50 18.73
C GLU A 24 13.97 20.58 17.22
N ASP A 25 14.55 19.65 16.46
CA ASP A 25 14.40 19.60 15.01
C ASP A 25 12.92 19.44 14.68
N LYS A 26 12.35 20.46 14.00
CA LYS A 26 10.96 20.46 13.57
C LYS A 26 10.64 19.17 12.79
N VAL A 27 9.66 18.42 13.29
CA VAL A 27 9.11 17.22 12.64
C VAL A 27 7.89 17.62 11.82
N TRP A 28 7.89 17.26 10.54
CA TRP A 28 6.80 17.54 9.63
C TRP A 28 5.89 16.32 9.49
N PRO A 29 4.56 16.46 9.63
CA PRO A 29 3.63 15.35 9.35
C PRO A 29 3.51 15.07 7.84
N MET A 30 3.84 16.06 7.01
CA MET A 30 3.86 15.97 5.56
C MET A 30 4.93 16.90 5.01
N ALA A 31 5.72 16.41 4.05
CA ALA A 31 6.75 17.16 3.36
C ALA A 31 6.49 17.11 1.84
N GLU A 32 7.26 17.89 1.07
CA GLU A 32 7.12 17.90 -0.38
C GLU A 32 7.49 16.55 -0.98
N TYR A 33 8.64 16.02 -0.56
CA TYR A 33 9.00 14.62 -0.79
C TYR A 33 9.03 13.89 0.54
N MET A 34 8.20 12.85 0.66
CA MET A 34 8.21 11.99 1.84
C MET A 34 9.50 11.15 1.88
N PRO A 35 9.95 10.74 3.07
CA PRO A 35 11.00 9.73 3.22
C PRO A 35 10.72 8.50 2.34
N CYS A 36 11.76 7.93 1.75
CA CYS A 36 11.62 6.81 0.84
C CYS A 36 12.65 5.70 1.10
N MET A 37 12.39 4.52 0.55
CA MET A 37 13.35 3.41 0.54
C MET A 37 14.47 3.66 -0.48
N PRO A 38 15.64 3.01 -0.35
CA PRO A 38 16.77 3.26 -1.24
C PRO A 38 16.43 2.86 -2.67
N GLY A 39 16.86 3.65 -3.65
CA GLY A 39 16.54 3.51 -5.06
C GLY A 39 15.20 4.11 -5.49
N CYS A 40 14.39 4.64 -4.56
CA CYS A 40 13.18 5.39 -4.92
C CYS A 40 13.45 6.90 -5.07
N GLU A 41 14.60 7.39 -4.57
CA GLU A 41 14.95 8.81 -4.56
C GLU A 41 15.15 9.43 -5.95
N SER A 42 15.42 8.60 -6.96
CA SER A 42 15.61 9.02 -8.36
C SER A 42 14.29 9.35 -9.09
N ARG A 43 13.15 8.97 -8.53
CA ARG A 43 11.82 9.24 -9.09
C ARG A 43 11.49 10.72 -8.92
N LYS A 44 11.30 11.43 -10.05
CA LYS A 44 11.00 12.87 -10.09
C LYS A 44 9.54 13.15 -9.71
N ASP A 45 8.63 12.26 -10.08
CA ASP A 45 7.23 12.39 -9.68
C ASP A 45 7.01 11.91 -8.24
N ARG A 46 6.29 12.72 -7.46
CA ARG A 46 6.05 12.47 -6.04
C ARG A 46 5.20 11.23 -5.79
N ASN A 47 4.24 10.93 -6.67
CA ASN A 47 3.40 9.73 -6.55
C ASN A 47 4.20 8.49 -6.90
N GLU A 48 4.96 8.51 -8.00
CA GLU A 48 5.84 7.39 -8.38
C GLU A 48 6.86 7.06 -7.27
N ARG A 49 7.45 8.08 -6.63
CA ARG A 49 8.36 7.90 -5.49
C ARG A 49 7.65 7.24 -4.30
N ARG A 50 6.44 7.69 -4.00
CA ARG A 50 5.61 7.12 -2.92
C ARG A 50 5.26 5.67 -3.22
N ASP A 51 4.86 5.36 -4.44
CA ASP A 51 4.41 4.02 -4.83
C ASP A 51 5.59 3.03 -4.82
N CYS A 52 6.76 3.43 -5.34
CA CYS A 52 8.02 2.68 -5.18
C CYS A 52 8.35 2.39 -3.71
N THR A 53 8.13 3.37 -2.82
CA THR A 53 8.40 3.21 -1.39
C THR A 53 7.43 2.21 -0.76
N LYS A 54 6.13 2.32 -1.07
CA LYS A 54 5.10 1.40 -0.60
C LYS A 54 5.41 -0.03 -1.00
N GLU A 55 5.76 -0.25 -2.26
CA GLU A 55 6.12 -1.56 -2.80
C GLU A 55 7.30 -2.18 -2.03
N LYS A 56 8.43 -1.46 -1.94
CA LYS A 56 9.62 -1.96 -1.23
C LYS A 56 9.38 -2.20 0.26
N VAL A 57 8.61 -1.34 0.92
CA VAL A 57 8.23 -1.55 2.33
C VAL A 57 7.40 -2.84 2.44
N SER A 58 6.41 -3.02 1.58
CA SER A 58 5.55 -4.22 1.56
C SER A 58 6.37 -5.50 1.40
N GLU A 59 7.30 -5.55 0.44
CA GLU A 59 8.18 -6.70 0.22
C GLU A 59 8.97 -7.09 1.49
N HIS A 60 9.57 -6.10 2.16
CA HIS A 60 10.34 -6.34 3.37
C HIS A 60 9.46 -6.76 4.55
N LEU A 61 8.24 -6.21 4.64
CA LEU A 61 7.28 -6.61 5.66
C LEU A 61 6.84 -8.06 5.42
N ILE A 62 6.43 -8.43 4.21
CA ILE A 62 6.04 -9.81 3.87
C ILE A 62 7.14 -10.81 4.22
N ALA A 63 8.40 -10.50 3.88
CA ALA A 63 9.54 -11.37 4.16
C ALA A 63 9.84 -11.54 5.67
N SER A 64 9.38 -10.62 6.51
CA SER A 64 9.83 -10.52 7.90
C SER A 64 8.73 -10.57 8.95
N LEU A 65 7.49 -10.34 8.55
CA LEU A 65 6.28 -10.37 9.35
C LEU A 65 5.92 -11.82 9.67
N LYS A 66 5.58 -12.05 10.93
CA LYS A 66 5.11 -13.35 11.40
C LYS A 66 3.74 -13.13 12.01
N TYR A 67 2.72 -13.79 11.45
CA TYR A 67 1.39 -13.78 12.03
C TYR A 67 1.45 -14.37 13.45
N PRO A 68 0.95 -13.65 14.48
CA PRO A 68 0.90 -14.20 15.82
C PRO A 68 0.08 -15.50 15.86
N ALA A 69 0.61 -16.54 16.52
CA ALA A 69 -0.07 -17.83 16.59
C ALA A 69 -1.44 -17.75 17.27
N GLU A 70 -1.58 -16.85 18.27
CA GLU A 70 -2.83 -16.58 18.96
C GLU A 70 -3.86 -15.94 18.03
N ALA A 71 -3.51 -14.85 17.36
CA ALA A 71 -4.36 -14.20 16.36
C ALA A 71 -4.78 -15.19 15.26
N LYS A 72 -3.83 -15.98 14.73
CA LYS A 72 -4.11 -16.99 13.71
C LYS A 72 -5.06 -18.08 14.19
N LYS A 73 -4.91 -18.55 15.44
CA LYS A 73 -5.80 -19.57 16.02
C LYS A 73 -7.20 -19.00 16.30
N ALA A 74 -7.28 -17.73 16.67
CA ALA A 74 -8.54 -17.05 16.96
C ALA A 74 -9.28 -16.59 15.70
N GLY A 75 -8.65 -16.64 14.52
CA GLY A 75 -9.27 -16.15 13.28
C GLY A 75 -9.25 -14.63 13.16
N GLU A 76 -8.37 -13.96 13.91
CA GLU A 76 -8.39 -12.51 14.09
C GLU A 76 -7.52 -11.83 13.04
N GLU A 77 -8.11 -10.87 12.33
CA GLU A 77 -7.48 -10.02 11.32
C GLU A 77 -7.43 -8.57 11.79
N GLY A 78 -6.62 -7.74 11.14
CA GLY A 78 -6.62 -6.32 11.44
C GLY A 78 -5.42 -5.58 10.89
N VAL A 79 -5.35 -4.29 11.23
CA VAL A 79 -4.27 -3.41 10.78
C VAL A 79 -3.57 -2.84 12.01
N ALA A 80 -2.26 -3.08 12.11
CA ALA A 80 -1.41 -2.40 13.09
C ALA A 80 -0.75 -1.19 12.41
N VAL A 81 -0.92 0.01 12.98
CA VAL A 81 -0.31 1.22 12.44
C VAL A 81 0.93 1.56 13.27
N ILE A 82 2.10 1.50 12.64
CA ILE A 82 3.37 1.89 13.25
C ILE A 82 3.74 3.28 12.77
N SER A 83 3.94 4.22 13.69
CA SER A 83 4.47 5.55 13.37
C SER A 83 5.89 5.72 13.86
N PHE A 84 6.67 6.52 13.15
CA PHE A 84 8.06 6.84 13.48
C PHE A 84 8.50 8.12 12.77
N VAL A 85 9.61 8.70 13.20
CA VAL A 85 10.20 9.88 12.57
C VAL A 85 11.46 9.48 11.84
N VAL A 86 11.50 9.74 10.53
CA VAL A 86 12.75 9.73 9.76
C VAL A 86 13.38 11.11 9.90
N ARG A 87 14.49 11.19 10.61
CA ARG A 87 15.25 12.41 10.84
C ARG A 87 15.94 12.88 9.54
N LYS A 88 16.38 14.13 9.50
CA LYS A 88 17.13 14.72 8.36
C LYS A 88 18.37 13.91 7.94
N ASN A 89 18.98 13.18 8.88
CA ASN A 89 20.13 12.30 8.66
C ASN A 89 19.74 10.88 8.18
N GLY A 90 18.44 10.59 7.98
CA GLY A 90 17.91 9.27 7.62
C GLY A 90 17.69 8.32 8.81
N GLU A 91 18.01 8.74 10.03
CA GLU A 91 17.81 7.91 11.23
C GLU A 91 16.32 7.79 11.60
N VAL A 92 15.90 6.58 11.96
CA VAL A 92 14.55 6.31 12.45
C VAL A 92 14.52 6.47 13.96
N THR A 93 13.64 7.36 14.44
CA THR A 93 13.39 7.63 15.86
C THR A 93 11.89 7.59 16.16
N ASP A 94 11.51 7.72 17.44
CA ASP A 94 10.11 7.86 17.88
C ASP A 94 9.16 6.77 17.37
N LEU A 95 9.68 5.54 17.31
CA LEU A 95 8.96 4.41 16.75
C LEU A 95 7.94 3.88 17.77
N VAL A 96 6.65 4.03 17.45
CA VAL A 96 5.51 3.73 18.33
C VAL A 96 4.40 2.98 17.57
N ILE A 97 3.53 2.31 18.34
CA ILE A 97 2.31 1.70 17.82
C ILE A 97 1.19 2.73 18.00
N ASP A 98 0.70 3.30 16.91
CA ASP A 98 -0.44 4.22 16.93
C ASP A 98 -1.75 3.44 17.09
N GLU A 99 -1.86 2.30 16.39
CA GLU A 99 -3.04 1.43 16.40
C GLU A 99 -2.60 -0.03 16.53
N ASP A 100 -3.23 -0.76 17.46
CA ASP A 100 -2.98 -2.18 17.69
C ASP A 100 -4.32 -2.94 17.61
N PRO A 101 -4.50 -3.85 16.65
CA PRO A 101 -5.71 -4.67 16.56
C PRO A 101 -5.75 -5.78 17.62
N GLY A 102 -4.71 -5.91 18.45
CA GLY A 102 -4.64 -6.88 19.54
C GLY A 102 -3.98 -8.20 19.13
N PHE A 103 -4.15 -9.22 19.96
CA PHE A 103 -3.66 -10.59 19.71
C PHE A 103 -2.16 -10.71 19.37
N GLY A 104 -1.35 -9.75 19.84
CA GLY A 104 0.09 -9.68 19.57
C GLY A 104 0.46 -9.14 18.19
N MET A 105 -0.49 -8.66 17.39
CA MET A 105 -0.28 -8.14 16.05
C MET A 105 0.53 -6.83 16.06
N GLY A 106 0.25 -5.89 16.96
CA GLY A 106 1.06 -4.68 17.12
C GLY A 106 2.53 -4.98 17.42
N ALA A 107 2.80 -5.92 18.33
CA ALA A 107 4.16 -6.35 18.65
C ALA A 107 4.88 -7.03 17.46
N ALA A 108 4.15 -7.83 16.67
CA ALA A 108 4.67 -8.45 15.46
C ALA A 108 4.99 -7.42 14.37
N ALA A 109 4.08 -6.46 14.13
CA ALA A 109 4.28 -5.35 13.20
C ALA A 109 5.48 -4.47 13.59
N MET A 110 5.53 -4.05 14.85
CA MET A 110 6.67 -3.35 15.47
C MET A 110 8.00 -4.05 15.20
N LYS A 111 8.05 -5.39 15.37
CA LYS A 111 9.26 -6.18 15.12
C LYS A 111 9.64 -6.22 13.64
N ALA A 112 8.67 -6.28 12.74
CA ALA A 112 8.91 -6.25 11.30
C ALA A 112 9.42 -4.86 10.86
N VAL A 113 8.74 -3.78 11.24
CA VAL A 113 9.12 -2.40 10.90
C VAL A 113 10.49 -2.03 11.45
N LYS A 114 10.86 -2.51 12.65
CA LYS A 114 12.22 -2.31 13.20
C LYS A 114 13.35 -2.83 12.30
N LYS A 115 13.09 -3.84 11.46
CA LYS A 115 14.09 -4.37 10.51
C LYS A 115 14.30 -3.45 9.30
N LEU A 116 13.39 -2.52 9.07
CA LEU A 116 13.52 -1.48 8.04
C LEU A 116 14.45 -0.34 8.49
N ASN A 117 14.91 -0.36 9.75
CA ASN A 117 15.80 0.66 10.24
C ASN A 117 17.09 0.74 9.40
N LYS A 118 17.60 1.96 9.19
CA LYS A 118 18.75 2.30 8.33
C LYS A 118 18.53 2.18 6.82
N LEU A 119 17.32 1.86 6.36
CA LEU A 119 16.99 1.85 4.94
C LEU A 119 16.38 3.16 4.44
N TRP A 120 16.18 4.15 5.32
CA TRP A 120 15.42 5.35 4.96
C TRP A 120 16.31 6.43 4.35
N VAL A 121 15.91 6.90 3.18
CA VAL A 121 16.32 8.20 2.63
C VAL A 121 15.41 9.27 3.24
N PRO A 122 15.96 10.37 3.79
CA PRO A 122 15.16 11.40 4.44
C PRO A 122 14.17 12.07 3.46
N GLY A 123 13.13 12.68 4.03
CA GLY A 123 12.22 13.52 3.26
C GLY A 123 12.85 14.86 2.90
N GLU A 124 12.19 15.60 2.01
CA GLU A 124 12.64 16.92 1.55
C GLU A 124 11.53 17.96 1.71
N HIS A 125 11.90 19.12 2.21
CA HIS A 125 11.03 20.28 2.32
C HIS A 125 11.80 21.51 1.87
N LEU A 126 11.27 22.22 0.86
CA LEU A 126 11.91 23.42 0.29
C LEU A 126 13.34 23.20 -0.21
N GLY A 127 13.63 22.03 -0.78
CA GLY A 127 14.97 21.69 -1.28
C GLY A 127 15.94 21.16 -0.23
N GLU A 128 15.54 21.09 1.05
CA GLU A 128 16.39 20.66 2.15
C GLU A 128 15.86 19.37 2.81
N ALA A 129 16.79 18.56 3.34
CA ALA A 129 16.42 17.38 4.11
C ALA A 129 15.59 17.76 5.34
N ALA A 130 14.47 17.07 5.53
CA ALA A 130 13.50 17.35 6.57
C ALA A 130 13.29 16.11 7.46
N SER A 131 13.09 16.35 8.77
CA SER A 131 12.60 15.31 9.68
C SER A 131 11.11 15.14 9.45
N VAL A 132 10.67 13.95 9.05
CA VAL A 132 9.28 13.70 8.66
C VAL A 132 8.72 12.50 9.41
N GLN A 133 7.49 12.65 9.91
CA GLN A 133 6.76 11.55 10.53
C GLN A 133 6.16 10.64 9.45
N MET A 134 6.42 9.35 9.58
CA MET A 134 5.88 8.29 8.74
C MET A 134 4.86 7.48 9.52
N LYS A 135 3.87 6.93 8.80
CA LYS A 135 2.95 5.91 9.30
C LYS A 135 2.94 4.75 8.31
N ILE A 136 3.14 3.53 8.81
CA ILE A 136 3.08 2.30 8.03
C ILE A 136 1.93 1.45 8.57
N PRO A 137 0.86 1.24 7.78
CA PRO A 137 -0.15 0.24 8.09
C PRO A 137 0.41 -1.15 7.76
N VAL A 138 0.37 -2.06 8.74
CA VAL A 138 0.74 -3.46 8.58
C VAL A 138 -0.52 -4.30 8.67
N HIS A 139 -0.91 -4.86 7.53
CA HIS A 139 -2.14 -5.65 7.40
C HIS A 139 -1.89 -7.11 7.80
N PHE A 140 -2.74 -7.61 8.69
CA PHE A 140 -2.85 -9.02 9.06
C PHE A 140 -4.17 -9.53 8.49
N VAL A 141 -4.06 -10.24 7.38
CA VAL A 141 -5.19 -10.89 6.72
C VAL A 141 -4.89 -12.38 6.71
N LEU A 142 -5.82 -13.18 7.20
CA LEU A 142 -5.74 -14.63 7.09
C LEU A 142 -6.11 -15.00 5.66
N PRO A 143 -5.34 -15.87 5.00
CA PRO A 143 -5.86 -16.52 3.82
C PRO A 143 -7.10 -17.30 4.26
N GLU A 144 -8.24 -17.09 3.59
CA GLU A 144 -9.45 -17.87 3.84
C GLU A 144 -9.08 -19.35 3.85
N VAL A 145 -9.19 -19.97 5.03
CA VAL A 145 -8.98 -21.40 5.16
C VAL A 145 -10.26 -22.02 4.64
N GLU A 146 -10.31 -22.38 3.36
CA GLU A 146 -11.34 -23.29 2.88
C GLU A 146 -11.30 -24.52 3.79
N GLU A 147 -12.40 -24.84 4.46
CA GLU A 147 -12.54 -26.08 5.21
C GLU A 147 -12.31 -27.24 4.24
N VAL A 148 -11.09 -27.76 4.25
CA VAL A 148 -10.69 -28.88 3.40
C VAL A 148 -11.42 -30.13 3.91
N GLN A 149 -12.60 -30.40 3.36
CA GLN A 149 -13.10 -31.76 3.28
C GLN A 149 -12.12 -32.56 2.40
N SER A 150 -11.26 -33.31 3.07
CA SER A 150 -10.73 -34.62 2.67
C SER A 150 -10.76 -34.94 1.16
N ALA A 151 -9.58 -34.84 0.56
CA ALA A 151 -9.07 -35.51 -0.65
C ALA A 151 -9.25 -34.82 -2.03
N ALA A 152 -8.28 -33.98 -2.43
CA ALA A 152 -7.64 -33.83 -3.76
C ALA A 152 -6.70 -32.57 -3.77
N PRO A 153 -5.73 -32.43 -4.69
CA PRO A 153 -4.38 -31.92 -4.39
C PRO A 153 -4.17 -30.40 -4.55
N ALA A 154 -2.94 -29.95 -4.19
CA ALA A 154 -2.41 -28.58 -4.16
C ALA A 154 -2.96 -27.63 -5.24
N SER A 155 -3.35 -26.41 -4.86
CA SER A 155 -3.98 -25.46 -5.78
C SER A 155 -3.00 -24.90 -6.83
N ASP A 156 -3.15 -25.38 -8.06
CA ASP A 156 -2.46 -24.93 -9.28
C ASP A 156 -3.05 -23.60 -9.81
N VAL A 157 -3.04 -22.53 -9.00
CA VAL A 157 -3.46 -21.19 -9.45
C VAL A 157 -2.24 -20.39 -9.87
N TYR A 158 -2.22 -20.00 -11.14
CA TYR A 158 -1.10 -19.29 -11.77
C TYR A 158 -1.35 -17.78 -11.78
N THR A 159 -0.29 -16.99 -11.62
CA THR A 159 -0.33 -15.52 -11.81
C THR A 159 0.31 -15.09 -13.13
N VAL A 160 1.14 -15.96 -13.71
CA VAL A 160 1.78 -15.80 -15.02
C VAL A 160 1.71 -17.15 -15.74
N VAL A 161 1.24 -17.12 -16.97
CA VAL A 161 1.11 -18.31 -17.83
C VAL A 161 1.58 -18.01 -19.25
N ASP A 162 1.78 -19.05 -20.06
CA ASP A 162 2.20 -18.93 -21.47
C ASP A 162 1.18 -18.10 -22.29
N GLU A 163 -0.12 -18.40 -22.14
CA GLU A 163 -1.22 -17.65 -22.74
C GLU A 163 -2.20 -17.17 -21.67
N MET A 164 -2.32 -15.85 -21.51
CA MET A 164 -3.23 -15.26 -20.51
C MET A 164 -4.70 -15.50 -20.90
N PRO A 165 -5.62 -15.54 -19.92
CA PRO A 165 -7.05 -15.59 -20.20
C PRO A 165 -7.48 -14.47 -21.13
N VAL A 166 -8.42 -14.78 -22.03
CA VAL A 166 -8.87 -13.87 -23.09
C VAL A 166 -10.35 -13.56 -22.88
N PHE A 167 -10.70 -12.28 -22.86
CA PHE A 167 -12.08 -11.86 -22.69
C PHE A 167 -12.90 -12.04 -23.96
N LYS A 168 -14.21 -12.07 -23.80
CA LYS A 168 -15.15 -12.34 -24.89
C LYS A 168 -14.98 -11.35 -26.05
N GLY A 169 -14.91 -11.88 -27.28
CA GLY A 169 -14.71 -11.13 -28.51
C GLY A 169 -13.25 -11.02 -28.97
N CYS A 170 -12.32 -11.63 -28.25
CA CYS A 170 -10.89 -11.64 -28.56
C CYS A 170 -10.31 -13.04 -28.81
N GLU A 171 -11.15 -14.08 -28.83
CA GLU A 171 -10.77 -15.50 -28.83
C GLU A 171 -10.01 -15.92 -30.10
N ASP A 172 -10.30 -15.26 -31.22
CA ASP A 172 -9.71 -15.50 -32.54
C ASP A 172 -8.45 -14.65 -32.81
N LYS A 173 -8.01 -13.84 -31.85
CA LYS A 173 -6.79 -13.03 -31.96
C LYS A 173 -5.55 -13.87 -31.72
N SER A 174 -4.42 -13.45 -32.29
CA SER A 174 -3.13 -14.05 -31.94
C SER A 174 -2.79 -13.78 -30.47
N VAL A 175 -1.93 -14.61 -29.86
CA VAL A 175 -1.50 -14.45 -28.45
C VAL A 175 -0.93 -13.06 -28.17
N ALA A 176 -0.23 -12.46 -29.13
CA ALA A 176 0.34 -11.11 -29.00
C ALA A 176 -0.75 -10.02 -28.99
N GLU A 177 -1.82 -10.19 -29.77
CA GLU A 177 -2.90 -9.20 -29.91
C GLU A 177 -4.00 -9.38 -28.88
N SER A 178 -4.19 -10.61 -28.37
CA SER A 178 -5.27 -10.96 -27.46
C SER A 178 -5.22 -10.15 -26.16
N ARG A 179 -4.03 -9.83 -25.66
CA ARG A 179 -3.83 -9.00 -24.46
C ARG A 179 -4.43 -7.60 -24.62
N GLN A 180 -4.08 -6.93 -25.71
CA GLN A 180 -4.57 -5.58 -25.99
C GLN A 180 -6.08 -5.59 -26.23
N CYS A 181 -6.57 -6.53 -27.06
CA CYS A 181 -8.00 -6.69 -27.33
C CYS A 181 -8.79 -6.96 -26.03
N THR A 182 -8.27 -7.83 -25.16
CA THR A 182 -8.90 -8.19 -23.88
C THR A 182 -9.05 -6.96 -23.00
N PHE A 183 -7.99 -6.17 -22.86
CA PHE A 183 -8.06 -4.92 -22.09
C PHE A 183 -9.13 -3.96 -22.64
N GLU A 184 -9.15 -3.73 -23.96
CA GLU A 184 -10.14 -2.86 -24.61
C GLU A 184 -11.58 -3.34 -24.40
N LYS A 185 -11.83 -4.65 -24.56
CA LYS A 185 -13.17 -5.23 -24.41
C LYS A 185 -13.66 -5.21 -22.97
N ILE A 186 -12.76 -5.37 -22.00
CA ILE A 186 -13.14 -5.22 -20.59
C ILE A 186 -13.49 -3.77 -20.30
N MET A 187 -12.69 -2.80 -20.76
CA MET A 187 -12.99 -1.38 -20.56
C MET A 187 -14.35 -1.01 -21.15
N GLU A 188 -14.64 -1.43 -22.39
CA GLU A 188 -15.95 -1.27 -23.04
C GLU A 188 -17.07 -1.89 -22.20
N TYR A 189 -16.90 -3.14 -21.76
CA TYR A 189 -17.90 -3.82 -20.93
C TYR A 189 -18.12 -3.08 -19.60
N THR A 190 -17.06 -2.62 -18.94
CA THR A 190 -17.19 -1.88 -17.68
C THR A 190 -17.87 -0.54 -17.90
N ASP A 191 -17.56 0.21 -18.96
CA ASP A 191 -18.18 1.50 -19.25
C ASP A 191 -19.69 1.34 -19.54
N GLU A 192 -20.10 0.25 -20.18
CA GLU A 192 -21.50 -0.05 -20.47
C GLU A 192 -22.30 -0.53 -19.26
N ASN A 193 -21.66 -1.28 -18.35
CA ASN A 193 -22.36 -2.00 -17.29
C ASN A 193 -22.19 -1.37 -15.90
N LEU A 194 -21.16 -0.54 -15.67
CA LEU A 194 -20.87 0.06 -14.37
C LEU A 194 -21.80 1.24 -14.08
N LYS A 195 -22.52 1.17 -12.97
CA LYS A 195 -23.45 2.21 -12.55
C LYS A 195 -22.91 2.93 -11.32
N TYR A 196 -22.66 4.22 -11.45
CA TYR A 196 -22.21 5.02 -10.31
C TYR A 196 -23.30 5.09 -9.23
N PRO A 197 -23.09 4.57 -8.01
CA PRO A 197 -24.08 4.60 -6.93
C PRO A 197 -24.48 6.03 -6.54
N GLU A 198 -25.76 6.27 -6.26
CA GLU A 198 -26.26 7.60 -5.88
C GLU A 198 -25.67 8.10 -4.55
N GLU A 199 -25.41 7.19 -3.62
CA GLU A 199 -24.71 7.50 -2.36
C GLU A 199 -23.32 8.05 -2.63
N ALA A 200 -22.52 7.34 -3.44
CA ALA A 200 -21.19 7.78 -3.84
C ALA A 200 -21.21 9.11 -4.62
N LYS A 201 -22.21 9.35 -5.48
CA LYS A 201 -22.38 10.65 -6.16
C LYS A 201 -22.62 11.79 -5.18
N THR A 202 -23.54 11.59 -4.24
CA THR A 202 -23.92 12.60 -3.24
C THR A 202 -22.76 12.91 -2.30
N ALA A 203 -22.04 11.87 -1.88
CA ALA A 203 -20.88 11.97 -1.02
C ALA A 203 -19.59 12.38 -1.76
N LYS A 204 -19.65 12.54 -3.09
CA LYS A 204 -18.50 12.85 -3.97
C LYS A 204 -17.34 11.86 -3.81
N VAL A 205 -17.66 10.58 -3.59
CA VAL A 205 -16.69 9.48 -3.49
C VAL A 205 -16.23 9.12 -4.88
N GLU A 206 -14.96 9.35 -5.18
CA GLU A 206 -14.29 8.96 -6.43
C GLU A 206 -13.10 8.04 -6.12
N GLY A 207 -12.70 7.22 -7.10
CA GLY A 207 -11.51 6.38 -6.96
C GLY A 207 -11.56 5.16 -7.85
N THR A 208 -10.78 4.14 -7.48
CA THR A 208 -10.71 2.88 -8.21
C THR A 208 -10.90 1.74 -7.23
N VAL A 209 -11.89 0.89 -7.48
CA VAL A 209 -12.04 -0.39 -6.79
C VAL A 209 -11.19 -1.43 -7.51
N ARG A 210 -10.36 -2.18 -6.81
CA ARG A 210 -9.58 -3.29 -7.38
C ARG A 210 -10.09 -4.60 -6.85
N ILE A 211 -10.40 -5.51 -7.76
CA ILE A 211 -10.90 -6.84 -7.41
C ILE A 211 -9.96 -7.89 -8.00
N LYS A 212 -9.46 -8.76 -7.13
CA LYS A 212 -8.77 -9.99 -7.54
C LYS A 212 -9.77 -11.12 -7.69
N PHE A 213 -9.56 -12.00 -8.65
CA PHE A 213 -10.42 -13.15 -8.91
C PHE A 213 -9.65 -14.22 -9.68
N VAL A 214 -10.19 -15.44 -9.71
CA VAL A 214 -9.59 -16.56 -10.45
C VAL A 214 -10.48 -16.93 -11.62
N ILE A 215 -9.89 -16.99 -12.82
CA ILE A 215 -10.53 -17.61 -13.99
C ILE A 215 -10.15 -19.08 -14.00
N ASN A 216 -11.15 -19.96 -13.94
CA ASN A 216 -10.95 -21.41 -13.99
C ASN A 216 -10.66 -21.92 -15.41
N GLU A 217 -10.35 -23.20 -15.51
CA GLU A 217 -10.07 -23.91 -16.76
C GLU A 217 -11.28 -23.93 -17.71
N ASP A 218 -12.49 -23.75 -17.17
CA ASP A 218 -13.74 -23.63 -17.93
C ASP A 218 -14.08 -22.19 -18.34
N GLY A 219 -13.25 -21.21 -17.95
CA GLY A 219 -13.46 -19.80 -18.26
C GLY A 219 -14.37 -19.06 -17.28
N MET A 220 -14.88 -19.73 -16.25
CA MET A 220 -15.71 -19.11 -15.23
C MET A 220 -14.86 -18.43 -14.16
N LEU A 221 -15.32 -17.27 -13.72
CA LEU A 221 -14.71 -16.51 -12.63
C LEU A 221 -15.18 -17.05 -11.27
N THR A 222 -14.25 -17.13 -10.33
CA THR A 222 -14.46 -17.57 -8.94
C THR A 222 -13.61 -16.75 -7.98
N SER A 223 -13.93 -16.87 -6.69
CA SER A 223 -13.18 -16.25 -5.58
C SER A 223 -12.90 -14.74 -5.75
N PRO A 224 -13.91 -13.91 -6.08
CA PRO A 224 -13.70 -12.47 -6.18
C PRO A 224 -13.40 -11.87 -4.78
N MET A 225 -12.30 -11.14 -4.67
CA MET A 225 -11.84 -10.47 -3.46
C MET A 225 -11.54 -9.00 -3.74
N ILE A 226 -12.18 -8.10 -3.02
CA ILE A 226 -11.86 -6.66 -3.08
C ILE A 226 -10.53 -6.45 -2.34
N VAL A 227 -9.51 -6.00 -3.06
CA VAL A 227 -8.18 -5.70 -2.49
C VAL A 227 -7.94 -4.21 -2.25
N GLU A 228 -8.69 -3.35 -2.95
CA GLU A 228 -8.75 -1.91 -2.71
C GLU A 228 -10.20 -1.47 -2.95
N GLY A 229 -10.87 -0.98 -1.90
CA GLY A 229 -12.24 -0.48 -1.96
C GLY A 229 -12.28 1.03 -1.76
N ILE A 230 -13.36 1.67 -2.22
CA ILE A 230 -13.60 3.11 -2.06
C ILE A 230 -14.90 3.41 -1.31
N GLY A 231 -15.74 2.40 -1.05
CA GLY A 231 -17.00 2.54 -0.32
C GLY A 231 -18.08 3.31 -1.07
N GLY A 232 -19.16 3.70 -0.36
CA GLY A 232 -20.29 4.44 -0.93
C GLY A 232 -21.15 3.61 -1.92
N GLY A 233 -21.08 2.28 -1.83
CA GLY A 233 -21.75 1.34 -2.74
C GLY A 233 -20.93 0.98 -3.99
N CYS A 234 -19.75 1.58 -4.18
CA CYS A 234 -18.93 1.36 -5.37
C CYS A 234 -18.30 -0.04 -5.38
N ASP A 235 -17.99 -0.57 -4.21
CA ASP A 235 -17.34 -1.88 -4.04
C ASP A 235 -18.30 -3.00 -4.42
N GLU A 236 -19.54 -2.91 -3.95
CA GLU A 236 -20.64 -3.83 -4.28
C GLU A 236 -21.01 -3.75 -5.75
N GLU A 237 -21.04 -2.54 -6.33
CA GLU A 237 -21.32 -2.38 -7.76
C GLU A 237 -20.20 -2.97 -8.62
N ALA A 238 -18.94 -2.76 -8.27
CA ALA A 238 -17.82 -3.36 -8.98
C ALA A 238 -17.88 -4.89 -8.92
N LEU A 239 -18.19 -5.47 -7.76
CA LEU A 239 -18.44 -6.91 -7.61
C LEU A 239 -19.62 -7.38 -8.47
N ARG A 240 -20.72 -6.62 -8.54
CA ARG A 240 -21.88 -6.95 -9.39
C ARG A 240 -21.49 -7.02 -10.86
N VAL A 241 -20.73 -6.04 -11.35
CA VAL A 241 -20.28 -5.99 -12.75
C VAL A 241 -19.32 -7.14 -13.06
N LEU A 242 -18.36 -7.41 -12.15
CA LEU A 242 -17.44 -8.54 -12.30
C LEU A 242 -18.19 -9.87 -12.39
N ASN A 243 -19.13 -10.10 -11.47
CA ASN A 243 -19.93 -11.33 -11.43
C ASN A 243 -20.90 -11.47 -12.60
N SER A 244 -21.24 -10.39 -13.30
CA SER A 244 -22.07 -10.42 -14.50
C SER A 244 -21.29 -10.61 -15.80
N MET A 245 -19.95 -10.63 -15.74
CA MET A 245 -19.12 -10.79 -16.93
C MET A 245 -19.42 -12.11 -17.66
N PRO A 246 -19.32 -12.13 -19.00
CA PRO A 246 -19.42 -13.36 -19.75
C PRO A 246 -18.25 -14.31 -19.41
N PRO A 247 -18.40 -15.62 -19.66
CA PRO A 247 -17.29 -16.57 -19.56
C PRO A 247 -16.11 -16.13 -20.43
N TRP A 248 -14.90 -16.36 -19.92
CA TRP A 248 -13.64 -16.05 -20.58
C TRP A 248 -13.10 -17.29 -21.30
N LYS A 249 -12.12 -17.10 -22.17
CA LYS A 249 -11.24 -18.20 -22.58
C LYS A 249 -10.17 -18.37 -21.51
N ALA A 250 -10.02 -19.58 -20.97
CA ALA A 250 -9.07 -19.87 -19.91
C ALA A 250 -7.61 -19.61 -20.33
N GLY A 251 -6.74 -19.40 -19.35
CA GLY A 251 -5.31 -19.29 -19.57
C GLY A 251 -4.69 -20.67 -19.85
N ILE A 252 -3.60 -20.69 -20.61
CA ILE A 252 -2.89 -21.91 -20.99
C ILE A 252 -1.48 -21.89 -20.40
N GLN A 253 -1.12 -22.96 -19.69
CA GLN A 253 0.24 -23.25 -19.24
C GLN A 253 0.63 -24.64 -19.70
N ASP A 254 1.79 -24.78 -20.35
CA ASP A 254 2.30 -26.07 -20.85
C ASP A 254 1.28 -26.82 -21.73
N GLY A 255 0.52 -26.06 -22.53
CA GLY A 255 -0.51 -26.57 -23.44
C GLY A 255 -1.80 -27.04 -22.76
N LYS A 256 -1.99 -26.78 -21.46
CA LYS A 256 -3.20 -27.12 -20.71
C LYS A 256 -3.91 -25.88 -20.19
N ALA A 257 -5.24 -25.92 -20.19
CA ALA A 257 -6.03 -24.92 -19.48
C ALA A 257 -5.74 -25.01 -17.97
N VAL A 258 -5.47 -23.86 -17.36
CA VAL A 258 -5.14 -23.75 -15.93
C VAL A 258 -5.90 -22.60 -15.30
N LYS A 259 -5.99 -22.62 -13.97
CA LYS A 259 -6.57 -21.53 -13.19
C LYS A 259 -5.62 -20.35 -13.17
N VAL A 260 -6.13 -19.16 -13.44
CA VAL A 260 -5.32 -17.93 -13.47
C VAL A 260 -5.92 -16.88 -12.56
N GLU A 261 -5.13 -16.38 -11.61
CA GLU A 261 -5.47 -15.21 -10.80
C GLU A 261 -5.28 -13.93 -11.64
N MET A 262 -6.30 -13.08 -11.64
CA MET A 262 -6.29 -11.78 -12.31
C MET A 262 -6.76 -10.68 -11.34
N GLU A 263 -6.36 -9.44 -11.63
CA GLU A 263 -6.85 -8.25 -10.95
C GLU A 263 -7.47 -7.30 -11.98
N LEU A 264 -8.64 -6.76 -11.67
CA LEU A 264 -9.33 -5.78 -12.52
C LEU A 264 -9.66 -4.49 -11.75
N PRO A 265 -9.23 -3.31 -12.25
CA PRO A 265 -9.64 -2.02 -11.70
C PRO A 265 -10.98 -1.54 -12.27
N PHE A 266 -11.88 -1.10 -11.41
CA PHE A 266 -13.15 -0.44 -11.72
C PHE A 266 -13.08 1.01 -11.27
N ARG A 267 -13.09 1.95 -12.23
CA ARG A 267 -12.87 3.37 -11.95
C ARG A 267 -14.18 4.13 -11.82
N PHE A 268 -14.39 4.76 -10.67
CA PHE A 268 -15.49 5.69 -10.42
C PHE A 268 -14.96 7.11 -10.45
N LYS A 269 -15.41 7.88 -11.44
CA LYS A 269 -15.04 9.29 -11.60
C LYS A 269 -16.26 10.12 -11.99
N LEU A 270 -16.54 11.15 -11.22
CA LEU A 270 -17.57 12.13 -11.54
C LEU A 270 -17.10 12.93 -12.75
N ARG A 271 -17.95 13.02 -13.77
CA ARG A 271 -17.72 13.99 -14.84
C ARG A 271 -18.02 15.37 -14.25
N GLY A 272 -17.01 16.23 -14.19
CA GLY A 272 -17.23 17.64 -13.86
C GLY A 272 -18.12 18.27 -14.93
N GLU A 273 -19.23 18.86 -14.53
CA GLU A 273 -19.92 19.92 -15.28
C GLU A 273 -19.29 21.28 -14.96
#